data_AF-A0A969M772-F1
#
_entry.id   AF-A0A969M772-F1
#
_cell.length_a   1.000
_cell.length_b   1.000
_cell.length_c   1.000
_cell.angle_alpha   90.00
_cell.angle_beta   90.00
_cell.angle_gamma   90.00
#
_symmetry.space_group_name_H-M   'P 1'
#
loop_
_entity.id
_entity.type
_entity.pdbx_description
1 polymer ?
#
loop_
_entity_poly.entity_id
_entity_poly.type
_entity_poly.pdbx_seq_one_letter_code
_entity_poly.pdbx_strand_id
1 'polypeptide(L)'
;MASTPTWDGDFDGTIAGDDCINFFPFFVNPLLTGTRLSDLQASLTGNPTSSNSDCDGADWGDDIARGYITVDSVNGCSIDFPNDLTYFTDGVNPGIANNNNVLWGNYYLIDPVGNFAGGDTLVHVEAEAGYTGGATAYTFYARYTNLFGTLDERESLGESWAARYLSPPVFDGTSFIVWRDSTSAEVDSRDCGAPGQFGTGPSWHPLNETEVIAFDEEENAVELCTGGGGGGVISPPLPGSPDPVCFPLETQRVEIDGTTFASLNTPYDFGWMFLNLNIGIDAPLLDFDPTGNEIGSQSHVSMQMRAEGRYNVGLSAIELTRAEDGLNPVLTDDPDNDIPALIIN
;
A
#
# COMPACT_ATOMS: atom_id res chain seq x y z
N MET A 1 32.05 11.44 12.24
CA MET A 1 30.71 11.89 12.68
C MET A 1 30.17 12.70 11.53
N ALA A 2 29.34 12.09 10.68
CA ALA A 2 28.64 12.84 9.65
C ALA A 2 27.65 13.77 10.36
N SER A 3 27.70 15.06 10.06
CA SER A 3 26.67 16.00 10.49
C SER A 3 25.32 15.47 10.03
N THR A 4 24.32 15.47 10.93
CA THR A 4 22.92 15.31 10.55
C THR A 4 22.62 16.23 9.37
N PRO A 5 21.92 15.78 8.32
CA PRO A 5 21.48 16.65 7.25
C PRO A 5 20.77 17.85 7.89
N THR A 6 21.34 19.04 7.74
CA THR A 6 20.69 20.27 8.12
C THR A 6 19.81 20.65 6.96
N TRP A 7 18.50 20.60 7.18
CA TRP A 7 17.51 21.20 6.30
C TRP A 7 17.92 22.65 6.07
N ASP A 8 18.20 23.02 4.82
CA ASP A 8 18.67 24.37 4.45
C ASP A 8 17.54 25.41 4.41
N GLY A 9 16.31 24.97 4.70
CA GLY A 9 15.13 25.83 4.74
C GLY A 9 14.58 26.18 3.36
N ASP A 10 15.17 25.67 2.29
CA ASP A 10 14.78 26.00 0.92
C ASP A 10 14.07 24.80 0.29
N PHE A 11 12.75 24.78 0.38
CA PHE A 11 12.00 24.31 -0.78
C PHE A 11 12.24 25.37 -1.86
N ASP A 12 13.36 25.29 -2.58
CA ASP A 12 13.78 26.23 -3.64
C ASP A 12 12.91 26.07 -4.92
N GLY A 13 11.60 25.95 -4.72
CA GLY A 13 10.60 26.43 -5.65
C GLY A 13 10.11 27.76 -5.13
N THR A 14 10.93 28.81 -5.20
CA THR A 14 10.40 30.16 -5.18
C THR A 14 9.49 30.31 -6.41
N ILE A 15 8.20 29.98 -6.26
CA ILE A 15 7.16 30.67 -7.01
C ILE A 15 7.38 32.13 -6.62
N ALA A 16 7.90 32.92 -7.55
CA ALA A 16 8.34 34.28 -7.29
C ALA A 16 7.18 35.11 -6.68
N GLY A 17 7.14 35.23 -5.35
CA GLY A 17 6.16 36.03 -4.61
C GLY A 17 5.38 35.34 -3.49
N ASP A 18 5.39 34.01 -3.36
CA ASP A 18 4.58 33.28 -2.36
C ASP A 18 5.48 32.50 -1.38
N ASP A 19 5.77 33.08 -0.22
CA ASP A 19 6.47 32.39 0.85
C ASP A 19 5.46 31.57 1.68
N CYS A 20 5.43 30.24 1.49
CA CYS A 20 4.58 29.34 2.29
C CYS A 20 4.90 29.34 3.81
N ILE A 21 5.85 30.18 4.23
CA ILE A 21 6.38 30.42 5.58
C ILE A 21 5.27 30.65 6.62
N ASN A 22 4.17 31.30 6.24
CA ASN A 22 3.05 31.59 7.16
C ASN A 22 1.82 30.69 6.94
N PHE A 23 1.90 29.75 6.00
CA PHE A 23 0.76 28.91 5.62
C PHE A 23 0.73 27.61 6.43
N PHE A 24 1.90 27.00 6.68
CA PHE A 24 1.96 25.71 7.37
C PHE A 24 2.04 25.85 8.89
N PRO A 25 1.24 25.08 9.65
CA PRO A 25 1.20 25.17 11.12
C PRO A 25 2.51 24.75 11.80
N PHE A 26 3.43 24.10 11.08
CA PHE A 26 4.70 23.61 11.61
C PHE A 26 5.94 24.34 11.09
N PHE A 27 5.79 25.43 10.31
CA PHE A 27 6.93 26.10 9.70
C PHE A 27 7.91 26.69 10.73
N VAL A 28 7.37 27.31 11.80
CA VAL A 28 8.18 27.97 12.85
C VAL A 28 8.69 26.98 13.90
N ASN A 29 8.05 25.82 14.02
CA ASN A 29 8.47 24.74 14.92
C ASN A 29 8.22 23.38 14.27
N PRO A 30 9.19 22.86 13.49
CA PRO A 30 9.01 21.63 12.71
C PRO A 30 8.97 20.36 13.59
N LEU A 31 9.23 20.49 14.89
CA LEU A 31 9.20 19.37 15.82
C LEU A 31 7.76 19.07 16.25
N LEU A 32 7.20 17.99 15.68
CA LEU A 32 6.07 17.31 16.28
C LEU A 32 6.45 16.88 17.70
N THR A 33 5.74 17.39 18.71
CA THR A 33 6.03 17.12 20.13
C THR A 33 4.76 16.85 20.92
N GLY A 34 4.92 16.29 22.12
CA GLY A 34 3.83 16.07 23.07
C GLY A 34 2.77 15.12 22.53
N THR A 35 1.50 15.46 22.79
CA THR A 35 0.33 14.65 22.43
C THR A 35 0.28 14.31 20.94
N ARG A 36 0.62 15.25 20.04
CA ARG A 36 0.53 15.00 18.60
C ARG A 36 1.53 13.96 18.11
N LEU A 37 2.76 13.98 18.62
CA LEU A 37 3.74 12.94 18.32
C LEU A 37 3.31 11.59 18.91
N SER A 38 2.84 11.60 20.15
CA SER A 38 2.33 10.38 20.82
C SER A 38 1.17 9.76 20.06
N ASP A 39 0.20 10.56 19.61
CA ASP A 39 -0.97 10.09 18.88
C ASP A 39 -0.57 9.59 17.49
N LEU A 40 0.35 10.27 16.79
CA LEU A 40 0.85 9.79 15.50
C LEU A 40 1.60 8.45 15.64
N GLN A 41 2.44 8.32 16.67
CA GLN A 41 3.13 7.06 16.95
C GLN A 41 2.14 5.95 17.31
N ALA A 42 1.13 6.25 18.13
CA ALA A 42 0.11 5.29 18.51
C ALA A 42 -0.71 4.85 17.28
N SER A 43 -1.21 5.82 16.51
CA SER A 43 -1.94 5.64 15.25
C SER A 43 -1.20 4.70 14.28
N LEU A 44 0.06 5.01 13.97
CA LEU A 44 0.87 4.22 13.02
C LEU A 44 1.34 2.87 13.56
N THR A 45 1.33 2.65 14.87
CA THR A 45 1.67 1.35 15.50
C THR A 45 0.43 0.54 15.89
N GLY A 46 -0.77 1.05 15.58
CA GLY A 46 -2.04 0.42 15.94
C GLY A 46 -2.34 0.39 17.44
N ASN A 47 -1.75 1.31 18.19
CA ASN A 47 -2.06 1.55 19.60
C ASN A 47 -3.16 2.62 19.74
N PRO A 48 -3.96 2.58 20.83
CA PRO A 48 -4.99 3.58 21.07
C PRO A 48 -4.38 4.99 21.17
N THR A 49 -4.96 5.96 20.46
CA THR A 49 -4.53 7.36 20.61
C THR A 49 -5.07 7.96 21.91
N SER A 50 -4.37 8.95 22.45
CA SER A 50 -4.81 9.63 23.67
C SER A 50 -5.99 10.58 23.45
N SER A 51 -6.30 10.90 22.19
CA SER A 51 -7.34 11.86 21.79
C SER A 51 -8.74 11.24 21.74
N ASN A 52 -8.89 9.97 21.33
CA ASN A 52 -10.19 9.29 21.21
C ASN A 52 -10.22 7.90 21.86
N SER A 53 -9.09 7.35 22.33
CA SER A 53 -8.97 5.95 22.80
C SER A 53 -9.24 4.89 21.72
N ASP A 54 -9.29 5.31 20.45
CA ASP A 54 -9.46 4.43 19.30
C ASP A 54 -8.11 4.19 18.60
N CYS A 55 -8.09 3.19 17.73
CA CYS A 55 -6.96 2.87 16.86
C CYS A 55 -7.24 3.27 15.42
N ASP A 56 -6.24 3.87 14.77
CA ASP A 56 -6.25 4.18 13.33
C ASP A 56 -5.48 3.11 12.51
N GLY A 57 -4.83 2.18 13.19
CA GLY A 57 -4.06 1.07 12.61
C GLY A 57 -4.22 -0.21 13.43
N ALA A 58 -3.47 -1.26 13.09
CA ALA A 58 -3.50 -2.53 13.81
C ALA A 58 -2.16 -2.81 14.50
N ASP A 59 -2.22 -3.32 15.73
CA ASP A 59 -1.05 -3.73 16.50
C ASP A 59 -0.59 -5.12 16.05
N TRP A 60 0.58 -5.17 15.43
CA TRP A 60 1.24 -6.42 14.99
C TRP A 60 2.16 -7.02 16.07
N GLY A 61 2.28 -6.35 17.24
CA GLY A 61 3.12 -6.75 18.35
C GLY A 61 4.61 -6.51 18.12
N ASP A 62 4.95 -5.64 17.16
CA ASP A 62 6.34 -5.39 16.73
C ASP A 62 6.79 -3.93 16.82
N ASP A 63 5.92 -3.03 17.30
CA ASP A 63 6.17 -1.59 17.44
C ASP A 63 6.64 -0.88 16.13
N ILE A 64 6.36 -1.47 14.96
CA ILE A 64 6.71 -0.87 13.67
C ILE A 64 5.58 0.06 13.21
N ALA A 65 5.93 1.34 13.01
CA ALA A 65 5.04 2.31 12.40
C ALA A 65 4.78 1.97 10.92
N ARG A 66 3.50 1.86 10.55
CA ARG A 66 3.04 1.54 9.20
C ARG A 66 2.16 2.66 8.67
N GLY A 67 2.45 3.11 7.47
CA GLY A 67 1.74 4.17 6.79
C GLY A 67 2.41 4.51 5.47
N TYR A 68 1.80 5.40 4.72
CA TYR A 68 2.33 5.91 3.46
C TYR A 68 2.19 7.43 3.43
N ILE A 69 2.96 8.04 2.54
CA ILE A 69 2.96 9.48 2.32
C ILE A 69 2.87 9.68 0.82
N THR A 70 1.96 10.54 0.39
CA THR A 70 1.92 11.03 -0.97
C THR A 70 2.53 12.42 -1.03
N VAL A 71 3.19 12.73 -2.15
CA VAL A 71 3.84 14.02 -2.39
C VAL A 71 3.48 14.46 -3.79
N ASP A 72 2.79 15.60 -3.89
CA ASP A 72 2.32 16.16 -5.15
C ASP A 72 3.07 17.45 -5.51
N SER A 73 3.24 17.69 -6.80
CA SER A 73 3.65 18.99 -7.31
C SER A 73 2.45 19.94 -7.31
N VAL A 74 2.59 21.14 -6.74
CA VAL A 74 1.48 22.06 -6.51
C VAL A 74 1.66 23.42 -7.19
N ASN A 75 0.54 24.07 -7.51
CA ASN A 75 0.48 25.42 -8.08
C ASN A 75 0.59 26.53 -7.02
N GLY A 76 0.45 26.20 -5.74
CA GLY A 76 0.53 27.16 -4.64
C GLY A 76 0.45 26.49 -3.27
N CYS A 77 0.76 27.26 -2.22
CA CYS A 77 0.65 26.80 -0.84
C CYS A 77 -0.81 26.51 -0.49
N SER A 78 -1.10 25.33 0.05
CA SER A 78 -2.43 24.97 0.53
C SER A 78 -2.35 24.00 1.72
N ILE A 79 -3.47 23.90 2.44
CA ILE A 79 -3.75 22.90 3.47
C ILE A 79 -4.88 21.97 3.01
N ASP A 80 -5.32 22.14 1.77
CA ASP A 80 -6.31 21.27 1.13
C ASP A 80 -5.71 19.87 1.02
N PHE A 81 -6.56 18.88 1.24
CA PHE A 81 -6.28 17.47 1.09
C PHE A 81 -6.86 16.94 -0.23
N PRO A 82 -6.43 15.77 -0.72
CA PRO A 82 -6.98 15.14 -1.92
C PRO A 82 -8.51 15.00 -1.98
N ASN A 83 -9.19 15.02 -0.83
CA ASN A 83 -10.66 14.98 -0.75
C ASN A 83 -11.37 16.34 -0.79
N ASP A 84 -10.62 17.44 -0.75
CA ASP A 84 -11.17 18.78 -0.90
C ASP A 84 -11.44 19.10 -2.38
N LEU A 85 -12.59 19.72 -2.66
CA LEU A 85 -13.05 20.07 -4.01
C LEU A 85 -12.05 20.92 -4.82
N THR A 86 -11.16 21.64 -4.14
CA THR A 86 -10.19 22.56 -4.75
C THR A 86 -8.82 21.93 -4.99
N TYR A 87 -8.59 20.71 -4.48
CA TYR A 87 -7.27 20.10 -4.52
C TYR A 87 -6.88 19.69 -5.94
N PHE A 88 -7.75 18.95 -6.64
CA PHE A 88 -7.57 18.59 -8.04
C PHE A 88 -8.31 19.55 -8.98
N THR A 89 -8.05 19.45 -10.28
CA THR A 89 -8.76 20.28 -11.27
C THR A 89 -10.23 19.85 -11.37
N ASP A 90 -11.13 20.81 -11.58
CA ASP A 90 -12.54 20.57 -11.87
C ASP A 90 -12.84 20.60 -13.39
N GLY A 91 -11.78 20.51 -14.22
CA GLY A 91 -11.85 20.63 -15.68
C GLY A 91 -12.03 22.06 -16.20
N VAL A 92 -12.21 23.05 -15.32
CA VAL A 92 -12.41 24.48 -15.68
C VAL A 92 -11.37 25.36 -14.99
N ASN A 93 -11.08 25.10 -13.73
CA ASN A 93 -10.13 25.80 -12.87
C ASN A 93 -8.91 24.90 -12.59
N PRO A 94 -7.70 25.47 -12.54
CA PRO A 94 -6.54 24.73 -12.09
C PRO A 94 -6.69 24.39 -10.61
N GLY A 95 -6.48 23.12 -10.26
CA GLY A 95 -6.42 22.66 -8.86
C GLY A 95 -5.14 23.13 -8.15
N ILE A 96 -5.07 22.88 -6.84
CA ILE A 96 -3.82 23.05 -6.07
C ILE A 96 -2.77 22.08 -6.59
N ALA A 97 -3.08 20.79 -6.72
CA ALA A 97 -2.20 19.81 -7.31
C ALA A 97 -2.13 20.03 -8.84
N ASN A 98 -0.93 19.97 -9.40
CA ASN A 98 -0.69 20.11 -10.83
C ASN A 98 -0.19 18.81 -11.44
N ASN A 99 -0.04 18.79 -12.77
CA ASN A 99 0.31 17.58 -13.52
C ASN A 99 1.77 17.62 -14.00
N ASN A 100 2.64 18.31 -13.26
CA ASN A 100 4.06 18.34 -13.58
C ASN A 100 4.71 17.07 -13.03
N ASN A 101 5.11 16.17 -13.94
CA ASN A 101 5.86 14.94 -13.60
C ASN A 101 7.33 15.26 -13.30
N VAL A 102 7.58 15.93 -12.17
CA VAL A 102 8.92 16.45 -11.76
C VAL A 102 9.47 15.81 -10.49
N LEU A 103 8.67 15.00 -9.80
CA LEU A 103 9.07 14.35 -8.55
C LEU A 103 9.69 12.99 -8.83
N TRP A 104 10.85 12.75 -8.25
CA TRP A 104 11.57 11.48 -8.29
C TRP A 104 12.51 11.38 -7.10
N GLY A 105 12.83 10.16 -6.68
CA GLY A 105 13.80 9.97 -5.61
C GLY A 105 13.75 8.62 -4.93
N ASN A 106 14.34 8.57 -3.75
CA ASN A 106 14.41 7.41 -2.89
C ASN A 106 13.98 7.79 -1.47
N TYR A 107 13.47 6.81 -0.72
CA TYR A 107 13.24 6.96 0.71
C TYR A 107 14.20 6.06 1.50
N TYR A 108 14.41 6.42 2.76
CA TYR A 108 15.22 5.65 3.68
C TYR A 108 14.49 5.50 5.02
N LEU A 109 14.44 4.27 5.52
CA LEU A 109 14.00 3.93 6.87
C LEU A 109 15.24 3.74 7.72
N ILE A 110 15.41 4.57 8.75
CA ILE A 110 16.60 4.57 9.60
C ILE A 110 16.21 4.16 11.01
N ASP A 111 16.76 3.04 11.49
CA ASP A 111 16.68 2.61 12.87
C ASP A 111 18.05 2.80 13.56
N PRO A 112 18.23 3.89 14.30
CA PRO A 112 19.49 4.15 14.99
C PRO A 112 19.73 3.22 16.18
N VAL A 113 18.68 2.60 16.75
CA VAL A 113 18.79 1.69 17.91
C VAL A 113 19.26 0.32 17.45
N GLY A 114 18.68 -0.21 16.37
CA GLY A 114 19.11 -1.42 15.70
C GLY A 114 20.40 -1.26 14.86
N ASN A 115 20.91 -0.03 14.74
CA ASN A 115 22.05 0.32 13.87
C ASN A 115 21.81 -0.13 12.42
N PHE A 116 20.64 0.20 11.90
CA PHE A 116 20.13 -0.29 10.64
C PHE A 116 19.57 0.85 9.78
N ALA A 117 19.73 0.73 8.47
CA ALA A 117 19.03 1.55 7.51
C ALA A 117 18.63 0.71 6.30
N GLY A 118 17.40 0.88 5.84
CA GLY A 118 16.90 0.35 4.57
C GLY A 118 16.37 1.49 3.72
N GLY A 119 16.12 1.23 2.45
CA GLY A 119 15.52 2.21 1.56
C GLY A 119 15.12 1.58 0.25
N ASP A 120 14.31 2.30 -0.52
CA ASP A 120 13.90 1.92 -1.86
C ASP A 120 13.64 3.18 -2.69
N THR A 121 13.30 2.98 -3.96
CA THR A 121 12.81 4.03 -4.86
C THR A 121 11.41 4.45 -4.46
N LEU A 122 11.14 5.75 -4.54
CA LEU A 122 9.78 6.25 -4.40
C LEU A 122 8.91 5.69 -5.53
N VAL A 123 7.64 5.41 -5.21
CA VAL A 123 6.65 5.05 -6.22
C VAL A 123 6.29 6.31 -7.00
N HIS A 124 6.44 6.25 -8.31
CA HIS A 124 6.06 7.36 -9.18
C HIS A 124 4.63 7.16 -9.64
N VAL A 125 3.83 8.21 -9.51
CA VAL A 125 2.46 8.28 -10.02
C VAL A 125 2.48 9.33 -11.12
N GLU A 126 2.23 8.91 -12.36
CA GLU A 126 2.19 9.84 -13.49
C GLU A 126 0.89 10.63 -13.48
N ALA A 127 0.98 11.94 -13.74
CA ALA A 127 -0.17 12.80 -13.97
C ALA A 127 -0.23 13.21 -15.45
N GLU A 128 -1.40 13.05 -16.07
CA GLU A 128 -1.65 13.46 -17.46
C GLU A 128 -2.96 14.25 -17.54
N ALA A 129 -2.91 15.48 -18.04
CA ALA A 129 -4.12 16.31 -18.16
C ALA A 129 -5.18 15.65 -19.07
N GLY A 130 -6.41 15.53 -18.56
CA GLY A 130 -7.51 14.84 -19.22
C GLY A 130 -7.47 13.31 -19.09
N TYR A 131 -6.58 12.74 -18.29
CA TYR A 131 -6.56 11.30 -18.00
C TYR A 131 -7.80 10.86 -17.24
N THR A 132 -8.41 9.77 -17.68
CA THR A 132 -9.70 9.29 -17.14
C THR A 132 -9.64 7.87 -16.58
N GLY A 133 -8.47 7.33 -16.25
CA GLY A 133 -8.36 6.01 -15.60
C GLY A 133 -8.52 4.79 -16.53
N GLY A 134 -8.12 4.91 -17.79
CA GLY A 134 -8.08 3.77 -18.73
C GLY A 134 -9.44 3.09 -18.98
N ALA A 135 -9.46 1.76 -18.95
CA ALA A 135 -10.64 0.94 -19.25
C ALA A 135 -11.64 0.89 -18.10
N THR A 136 -11.18 1.02 -16.85
CA THR A 136 -12.00 0.92 -15.64
C THR A 136 -12.40 2.27 -15.06
N ALA A 137 -11.85 3.36 -15.60
CA ALA A 137 -11.91 4.70 -15.03
C ALA A 137 -11.31 4.81 -13.62
N TYR A 138 -10.34 3.93 -13.31
CA TYR A 138 -9.65 3.90 -12.03
C TYR A 138 -8.42 4.81 -12.06
N THR A 139 -8.32 5.70 -11.08
CA THR A 139 -7.23 6.68 -10.92
C THR A 139 -6.66 6.60 -9.51
N PHE A 140 -5.43 7.07 -9.30
CA PHE A 140 -4.73 6.88 -8.03
C PHE A 140 -5.48 7.46 -6.82
N TYR A 141 -6.07 8.65 -6.95
CA TYR A 141 -6.81 9.29 -5.86
C TYR A 141 -8.32 9.11 -5.97
N ALA A 142 -8.82 8.22 -6.84
CA ALA A 142 -10.25 8.05 -7.12
C ALA A 142 -11.13 8.03 -5.87
N ARG A 143 -10.75 7.24 -4.86
CA ARG A 143 -11.48 7.10 -3.58
C ARG A 143 -11.61 8.38 -2.76
N TYR A 144 -10.69 9.33 -2.94
CA TYR A 144 -10.68 10.58 -2.21
C TYR A 144 -11.48 11.66 -2.94
N THR A 145 -11.60 11.56 -4.26
CA THR A 145 -12.34 12.54 -5.04
C THR A 145 -13.86 12.34 -4.92
N ASN A 146 -14.56 13.41 -4.57
CA ASN A 146 -16.01 13.45 -4.35
C ASN A 146 -16.85 13.41 -5.65
N LEU A 147 -16.20 13.45 -6.81
CA LEU A 147 -16.80 13.32 -8.13
C LEU A 147 -16.08 12.19 -8.87
N PHE A 148 -16.64 10.99 -8.78
CA PHE A 148 -16.29 9.76 -9.51
C PHE A 148 -15.02 9.84 -10.38
N GLY A 149 -13.86 9.53 -9.78
CA GLY A 149 -12.80 8.73 -10.40
C GLY A 149 -11.92 9.34 -11.48
N THR A 150 -12.04 10.63 -11.79
CA THR A 150 -11.32 11.20 -12.94
C THR A 150 -10.80 12.61 -12.74
N LEU A 151 -11.09 13.23 -11.59
CA LEU A 151 -10.66 14.60 -11.34
C LEU A 151 -9.17 14.70 -11.02
N ASP A 152 -8.63 13.66 -10.40
CA ASP A 152 -7.22 13.69 -10.05
C ASP A 152 -6.35 13.47 -11.28
N GLU A 153 -6.76 12.80 -12.35
CA GLU A 153 -5.92 12.67 -13.56
C GLU A 153 -4.56 11.98 -13.29
N ARG A 154 -4.49 11.10 -12.27
CA ARG A 154 -3.28 10.31 -11.94
C ARG A 154 -3.45 8.87 -12.39
N GLU A 155 -2.40 8.34 -13.01
CA GLU A 155 -2.29 6.95 -13.41
C GLU A 155 -2.44 6.03 -12.19
N SER A 156 -3.22 4.97 -12.33
CA SER A 156 -3.39 3.99 -11.27
C SER A 156 -2.13 3.14 -11.10
N LEU A 157 -1.96 2.52 -9.92
CA LEU A 157 -0.89 1.56 -9.69
C LEU A 157 -1.29 0.13 -10.07
N GLY A 158 -0.29 -0.76 -10.03
CA GLY A 158 -0.45 -2.19 -10.25
C GLY A 158 -1.42 -2.88 -9.29
N GLU A 159 -2.04 -3.97 -9.72
CA GLU A 159 -2.91 -4.81 -8.87
C GLU A 159 -2.34 -6.24 -8.69
N SER A 160 -1.50 -6.67 -9.63
CA SER A 160 -0.89 -8.00 -9.63
C SER A 160 0.62 -7.91 -9.79
N TRP A 161 1.33 -8.79 -9.07
CA TRP A 161 2.78 -8.69 -8.88
C TRP A 161 3.46 -10.05 -8.91
N ALA A 162 4.69 -10.07 -9.41
CA ALA A 162 5.64 -11.17 -9.22
C ALA A 162 6.83 -10.70 -8.37
N ALA A 163 7.13 -11.44 -7.30
CA ALA A 163 8.14 -11.05 -6.32
C ALA A 163 9.06 -12.23 -5.96
N ARG A 164 10.37 -11.98 -5.85
CA ARG A 164 11.33 -13.00 -5.36
C ARG A 164 11.29 -13.07 -3.84
N TYR A 165 11.50 -14.26 -3.29
CA TYR A 165 11.63 -14.40 -1.85
C TYR A 165 12.72 -15.41 -1.44
N LEU A 166 13.21 -15.18 -0.23
CA LEU A 166 14.17 -16.00 0.50
C LEU A 166 13.64 -16.17 1.92
N SER A 167 13.54 -17.41 2.36
CA SER A 167 13.17 -17.79 3.73
C SER A 167 14.42 -17.90 4.63
N PRO A 168 14.32 -17.62 5.94
CA PRO A 168 15.35 -17.97 6.91
C PRO A 168 15.65 -19.49 6.94
N PRO A 169 16.82 -19.94 7.43
CA PRO A 169 17.87 -19.18 8.10
C PRO A 169 19.05 -18.80 7.18
N VAL A 170 18.98 -19.08 5.88
CA VAL A 170 20.12 -18.80 4.96
C VAL A 170 20.42 -17.30 4.89
N PHE A 171 19.39 -16.47 5.11
CA PHE A 171 19.42 -15.02 5.32
C PHE A 171 18.48 -14.64 6.48
N ASP A 172 18.42 -13.36 6.88
CA ASP A 172 17.44 -12.88 7.88
C ASP A 172 16.01 -12.84 7.31
N GLY A 173 15.81 -13.40 6.11
CA GLY A 173 14.54 -13.52 5.41
C GLY A 173 14.22 -12.36 4.47
N THR A 174 13.03 -12.44 3.89
CA THR A 174 12.43 -11.40 3.05
C THR A 174 11.28 -10.77 3.81
N SER A 175 11.13 -9.45 3.70
CA SER A 175 9.89 -8.76 4.08
C SER A 175 9.28 -8.12 2.86
N PHE A 176 8.00 -8.37 2.60
CA PHE A 176 7.24 -7.54 1.67
C PHE A 176 6.79 -6.26 2.38
N ILE A 177 6.95 -5.14 1.69
CA ILE A 177 6.35 -3.85 2.04
C ILE A 177 5.22 -3.64 1.05
N VAL A 178 4.00 -3.61 1.56
CA VAL A 178 2.79 -3.63 0.75
C VAL A 178 1.93 -2.42 1.08
N TRP A 179 1.54 -1.72 0.02
CA TRP A 179 0.43 -0.76 0.05
C TRP A 179 -0.73 -1.32 -0.79
N ARG A 180 -1.96 -1.16 -0.31
CA ARG A 180 -3.20 -1.56 -0.99
C ARG A 180 -4.23 -0.44 -0.84
N ASP A 181 -4.99 -0.23 -1.90
CA ASP A 181 -6.15 0.63 -1.89
C ASP A 181 -7.37 -0.14 -1.39
N SER A 182 -8.01 0.31 -0.30
CA SER A 182 -9.27 -0.26 0.20
C SER A 182 -10.48 0.08 -0.67
N THR A 183 -10.34 1.00 -1.63
CA THR A 183 -11.40 1.62 -2.46
C THR A 183 -12.48 2.37 -1.68
N SER A 184 -12.38 2.39 -0.33
CA SER A 184 -13.35 3.02 0.55
C SER A 184 -12.86 4.39 0.99
N ALA A 185 -13.80 5.33 1.12
CA ALA A 185 -13.53 6.64 1.72
C ALA A 185 -13.70 6.64 3.25
N GLU A 186 -14.01 5.49 3.87
CA GLU A 186 -14.25 5.38 5.31
C GLU A 186 -12.99 5.75 6.11
N VAL A 187 -13.12 6.78 6.93
CA VAL A 187 -12.13 7.29 7.89
C VAL A 187 -12.68 7.15 9.31
N ASP A 188 -12.93 5.92 9.76
CA ASP A 188 -13.44 5.65 11.11
C ASP A 188 -12.34 5.09 12.02
N SER A 189 -12.04 5.82 13.09
CA SER A 189 -11.28 5.30 14.24
C SER A 189 -12.18 4.37 15.04
N ARG A 190 -11.71 3.16 15.39
CA ARG A 190 -12.52 2.16 16.13
C ARG A 190 -11.74 1.42 17.20
N ASP A 191 -12.45 0.55 17.91
CA ASP A 191 -11.90 -0.41 18.86
C ASP A 191 -10.69 -1.14 18.25
N CYS A 192 -9.58 -1.11 18.98
CA CYS A 192 -8.33 -1.72 18.59
C CYS A 192 -8.50 -3.24 18.42
N GLY A 193 -8.28 -3.71 17.20
CA GLY A 193 -8.34 -5.12 16.82
C GLY A 193 -6.98 -5.65 16.38
N ALA A 194 -6.80 -6.97 16.48
CA ALA A 194 -5.66 -7.62 15.87
C ALA A 194 -5.79 -7.58 14.33
N PRO A 195 -4.67 -7.54 13.59
CA PRO A 195 -4.70 -7.61 12.13
C PRO A 195 -5.42 -8.89 11.65
N GLY A 196 -6.26 -8.76 10.61
CA GLY A 196 -7.04 -9.87 10.06
C GLY A 196 -8.28 -10.30 10.86
N GLN A 197 -8.57 -9.66 12.00
CA GLN A 197 -9.76 -9.99 12.78
C GLN A 197 -11.03 -9.40 12.16
N PHE A 198 -11.94 -10.26 11.68
CA PHE A 198 -13.25 -9.83 11.18
C PHE A 198 -14.09 -9.10 12.24
N GLY A 199 -14.80 -8.05 11.81
CA GLY A 199 -15.72 -7.29 12.66
C GLY A 199 -15.05 -6.36 13.65
N THR A 200 -13.73 -6.13 13.53
CA THR A 200 -12.99 -5.08 14.21
C THR A 200 -12.43 -4.12 13.17
N GLY A 201 -12.53 -2.81 13.39
CA GLY A 201 -12.07 -1.82 12.41
C GLY A 201 -13.14 -1.36 11.41
N PRO A 202 -12.75 -0.67 10.33
CA PRO A 202 -13.66 -0.15 9.30
C PRO A 202 -14.33 -1.27 8.51
N SER A 203 -15.41 -0.94 7.80
CA SER A 203 -16.25 -1.94 7.10
C SER A 203 -15.53 -2.70 5.99
N TRP A 204 -14.46 -2.12 5.42
CA TRP A 204 -13.59 -2.76 4.44
C TRP A 204 -12.58 -3.75 5.04
N HIS A 205 -12.41 -3.78 6.37
CA HIS A 205 -11.44 -4.65 7.04
C HIS A 205 -12.00 -6.04 7.35
N PRO A 206 -11.23 -7.12 7.12
CA PRO A 206 -9.92 -7.15 6.46
C PRO A 206 -10.00 -7.00 4.93
N LEU A 207 -8.95 -6.44 4.32
CA LEU A 207 -8.81 -6.43 2.86
C LEU A 207 -8.48 -7.83 2.35
N ASN A 208 -9.43 -8.49 1.71
CA ASN A 208 -9.21 -9.77 1.05
C ASN A 208 -8.39 -9.58 -0.24
N GLU A 209 -7.54 -10.55 -0.55
CA GLU A 209 -6.82 -10.64 -1.83
C GLU A 209 -7.41 -11.72 -2.72
N THR A 210 -7.10 -11.67 -4.02
CA THR A 210 -7.57 -12.67 -4.99
C THR A 210 -6.69 -13.91 -4.91
N GLU A 211 -5.37 -13.78 -5.04
CA GLU A 211 -4.46 -14.94 -4.97
C GLU A 211 -3.09 -14.58 -4.40
N VAL A 212 -2.53 -15.51 -3.63
CA VAL A 212 -1.14 -15.47 -3.16
C VAL A 212 -0.57 -16.86 -3.28
N ILE A 213 0.29 -17.03 -4.28
CA ILE A 213 0.84 -18.32 -4.65
C ILE A 213 2.35 -18.25 -4.57
N ALA A 214 2.96 -19.15 -3.81
CA ALA A 214 4.39 -19.32 -3.73
C ALA A 214 4.85 -20.46 -4.63
N PHE A 215 5.98 -20.24 -5.28
CA PHE A 215 6.65 -21.18 -6.18
C PHE A 215 8.07 -21.43 -5.71
N ASP A 216 8.57 -22.65 -5.87
CA ASP A 216 10.01 -22.92 -5.88
C ASP A 216 10.64 -22.62 -7.26
N GLU A 217 11.94 -22.86 -7.42
CA GLU A 217 12.63 -22.68 -8.71
C GLU A 217 12.27 -23.76 -9.75
N GLU A 218 11.62 -24.84 -9.33
CA GLU A 218 11.10 -25.90 -10.20
C GLU A 218 9.63 -25.68 -10.59
N GLU A 219 9.06 -24.50 -10.28
CA GLU A 219 7.68 -24.10 -10.58
C GLU A 219 6.61 -24.94 -9.85
N ASN A 220 6.96 -25.60 -8.74
CA ASN A 220 5.96 -26.21 -7.87
C ASN A 220 5.23 -25.11 -7.09
N ALA A 221 3.91 -25.05 -7.21
CA ALA A 221 3.08 -23.99 -6.63
C ALA A 221 2.33 -24.41 -5.36
N VAL A 222 2.21 -23.49 -4.41
CA VAL A 222 1.34 -23.60 -3.23
C VAL A 222 0.66 -22.27 -2.95
N GLU A 223 -0.66 -22.30 -2.82
CA GLU A 223 -1.46 -21.17 -2.38
C GLU A 223 -1.35 -21.00 -0.85
N LEU A 224 -0.97 -19.80 -0.39
CA LEU A 224 -0.61 -19.56 1.02
C LEU A 224 -1.79 -19.12 1.90
N CYS A 225 -2.78 -18.44 1.32
CA CYS A 225 -3.85 -17.76 2.05
C CYS A 225 -5.14 -18.58 2.08
N THR A 226 -5.00 -19.90 2.25
CA THR A 226 -6.14 -20.83 2.34
C THR A 226 -6.32 -21.34 3.76
N GLY A 227 -7.58 -21.45 4.19
CA GLY A 227 -7.90 -22.07 5.47
C GLY A 227 -7.36 -23.49 5.51
N GLY A 228 -6.49 -23.79 6.49
CA GLY A 228 -5.86 -25.09 6.67
C GLY A 228 -6.88 -26.22 6.72
N GLY A 229 -7.18 -26.81 5.56
CA GLY A 229 -8.35 -27.66 5.42
C GLY A 229 -8.45 -28.45 4.13
N GLY A 230 -7.41 -28.51 3.28
CA GLY A 230 -7.27 -29.52 2.22
C GLY A 230 -8.46 -29.72 1.27
N GLY A 231 -9.34 -28.74 1.14
CA GLY A 231 -10.46 -28.71 0.22
C GLY A 231 -10.38 -27.39 -0.52
N GLY A 232 -10.25 -27.46 -1.85
CA GLY A 232 -10.03 -26.31 -2.73
C GLY A 232 -10.90 -25.13 -2.32
N VAL A 233 -10.24 -24.03 -2.02
CA VAL A 233 -10.89 -22.77 -1.71
C VAL A 233 -11.14 -22.08 -3.05
N ILE A 234 -12.33 -21.50 -3.21
CA ILE A 234 -12.59 -20.57 -4.31
C ILE A 234 -11.97 -19.26 -3.86
N SER A 235 -10.85 -18.91 -4.45
CA SER A 235 -10.31 -17.58 -4.43
C SER A 235 -11.14 -16.70 -5.39
N PRO A 236 -11.66 -15.55 -4.95
CA PRO A 236 -11.49 -14.90 -3.64
C PRO A 236 -12.42 -15.45 -2.52
N PRO A 237 -12.03 -15.32 -1.24
CA PRO A 237 -12.83 -15.80 -0.11
C PRO A 237 -14.19 -15.09 -0.02
N LEU A 238 -15.25 -15.86 0.24
CA LEU A 238 -16.61 -15.32 0.41
C LEU A 238 -16.69 -14.39 1.63
N PRO A 239 -17.48 -13.31 1.60
CA PRO A 239 -17.65 -12.41 2.74
C PRO A 239 -18.08 -13.15 4.01
N GLY A 240 -17.31 -12.96 5.09
CA GLY A 240 -17.54 -13.62 6.37
C GLY A 240 -17.06 -15.07 6.44
N SER A 241 -16.30 -15.55 5.45
CA SER A 241 -15.55 -16.81 5.61
C SER A 241 -14.44 -16.62 6.66
N PRO A 242 -14.10 -17.66 7.43
CA PRO A 242 -12.98 -17.63 8.37
C PRO A 242 -11.62 -17.81 7.65
N ASP A 243 -11.56 -17.58 6.34
CA ASP A 243 -10.35 -17.84 5.55
C ASP A 243 -9.24 -16.85 5.97
N PRO A 244 -7.98 -17.33 6.08
CA PRO A 244 -6.87 -16.50 6.47
C PRO A 244 -6.56 -15.48 5.37
N VAL A 245 -6.54 -14.21 5.76
CA VAL A 245 -6.16 -13.10 4.88
C VAL A 245 -4.69 -12.79 5.10
N CYS A 246 -3.92 -12.78 4.02
CA CYS A 246 -2.48 -12.53 4.06
C CYS A 246 -2.14 -11.06 4.12
N PHE A 247 -2.97 -10.21 3.49
CA PHE A 247 -2.70 -8.79 3.36
C PHE A 247 -3.86 -7.92 3.88
N PRO A 248 -4.27 -8.04 5.16
CA PRO A 248 -5.56 -7.51 5.66
C PRO A 248 -5.67 -5.99 5.79
N LEU A 249 -4.58 -5.23 5.60
CA LEU A 249 -4.54 -3.78 5.80
C LEU A 249 -4.06 -3.02 4.55
N GLU A 250 -4.34 -1.72 4.48
CA GLU A 250 -3.81 -0.86 3.42
C GLU A 250 -2.28 -0.77 3.46
N THR A 251 -1.67 -0.68 4.64
CA THR A 251 -0.20 -0.68 4.77
C THR A 251 0.27 -1.74 5.72
N GLN A 252 1.24 -2.51 5.26
CA GLN A 252 1.78 -3.62 6.02
C GLN A 252 3.19 -3.98 5.59
N ARG A 253 3.90 -4.56 6.56
CA ARG A 253 5.17 -5.23 6.35
C ARG A 253 4.96 -6.67 6.77
N VAL A 254 5.16 -7.59 5.83
CA VAL A 254 4.89 -9.02 6.01
C VAL A 254 6.19 -9.80 5.82
N GLU A 255 6.59 -10.57 6.82
CA GLU A 255 7.82 -11.34 6.83
C GLU A 255 7.60 -12.75 6.27
N ILE A 256 8.54 -13.24 5.45
CA ILE A 256 8.52 -14.64 5.01
C ILE A 256 9.06 -15.53 6.12
N ASP A 257 8.27 -16.52 6.52
CA ASP A 257 8.57 -17.49 7.59
C ASP A 257 9.02 -16.82 8.90
N GLY A 258 8.48 -15.63 9.16
CA GLY A 258 8.67 -14.87 10.39
C GLY A 258 7.89 -15.45 11.57
N THR A 259 8.23 -15.01 12.79
CA THR A 259 7.62 -15.51 14.03
C THR A 259 6.46 -14.64 14.54
N THR A 260 6.17 -13.53 13.86
CA THR A 260 5.11 -12.58 14.24
C THR A 260 3.79 -12.90 13.54
N PHE A 261 2.69 -12.27 13.95
CA PHE A 261 1.41 -12.35 13.22
C PHE A 261 1.52 -11.82 11.78
N ALA A 262 2.50 -10.95 11.51
CA ALA A 262 2.83 -10.43 10.19
C ALA A 262 3.71 -11.39 9.37
N SER A 263 3.37 -12.68 9.26
CA SER A 263 4.19 -13.61 8.49
C SER A 263 3.43 -14.49 7.49
N LEU A 264 4.09 -14.75 6.37
CA LEU A 264 3.68 -15.72 5.36
C LEU A 264 4.56 -16.95 5.48
N ASN A 265 3.95 -18.08 5.82
CA ASN A 265 4.68 -19.33 5.91
C ASN A 265 4.76 -19.97 4.53
N THR A 266 5.97 -20.17 4.04
CA THR A 266 6.22 -20.74 2.71
C THR A 266 6.74 -22.17 2.85
N PRO A 267 6.36 -23.09 1.94
CA PRO A 267 6.84 -24.47 2.00
C PRO A 267 8.26 -24.63 1.42
N TYR A 268 8.82 -23.57 0.82
CA TYR A 268 10.10 -23.60 0.11
C TYR A 268 11.06 -22.55 0.66
N ASP A 269 12.34 -22.87 0.74
CA ASP A 269 13.36 -21.96 1.28
C ASP A 269 13.58 -20.71 0.42
N PHE A 270 13.28 -20.78 -0.88
CA PHE A 270 13.44 -19.67 -1.83
C PHE A 270 12.62 -19.92 -3.10
N GLY A 271 12.29 -18.83 -3.80
CA GLY A 271 11.62 -18.90 -5.09
C GLY A 271 10.97 -17.57 -5.47
N TRP A 272 9.75 -17.64 -6.01
CA TRP A 272 8.97 -16.47 -6.39
C TRP A 272 7.52 -16.58 -5.92
N MET A 273 6.85 -15.45 -5.79
CA MET A 273 5.44 -15.37 -5.46
C MET A 273 4.68 -14.61 -6.54
N PHE A 274 3.52 -15.13 -6.88
CA PHE A 274 2.47 -14.39 -7.55
C PHE A 274 1.54 -13.79 -6.50
N LEU A 275 1.30 -12.49 -6.60
CA LEU A 275 0.41 -11.75 -5.71
C LEU A 275 -0.64 -11.06 -6.57
N ASN A 276 -1.86 -11.60 -6.61
CA ASN A 276 -3.02 -10.86 -7.11
C ASN A 276 -3.72 -10.23 -5.91
N LEU A 277 -3.42 -8.95 -5.70
CA LEU A 277 -3.92 -8.16 -4.57
C LEU A 277 -5.23 -7.45 -4.89
N ASN A 278 -5.88 -7.80 -6.00
CA ASN A 278 -7.19 -7.29 -6.32
C ASN A 278 -8.19 -7.70 -5.22
N ILE A 279 -9.06 -6.77 -4.83
CA ILE A 279 -10.11 -7.03 -3.87
C ILE A 279 -11.16 -7.92 -4.56
N GLY A 280 -11.36 -9.12 -4.04
CA GLY A 280 -12.25 -10.10 -4.65
C GLY A 280 -13.69 -9.61 -4.91
N ILE A 281 -14.36 -10.25 -5.88
CA ILE A 281 -15.68 -9.92 -6.46
C ILE A 281 -16.87 -9.73 -5.48
N ASP A 282 -16.68 -9.98 -4.19
CA ASP A 282 -17.75 -9.93 -3.17
C ASP A 282 -17.40 -9.03 -1.96
N ALA A 283 -16.31 -8.25 -1.99
CA ALA A 283 -15.93 -7.41 -0.85
C ALA A 283 -17.02 -6.40 -0.47
N PRO A 284 -17.27 -6.20 0.84
CA PRO A 284 -18.35 -5.34 1.30
C PRO A 284 -18.09 -3.88 0.95
N LEU A 285 -19.02 -3.30 0.17
CA LEU A 285 -19.23 -1.87 -0.04
C LEU A 285 -18.00 -1.11 -0.56
N LEU A 286 -17.76 -1.25 -1.85
CA LEU A 286 -16.87 -0.39 -2.61
C LEU A 286 -17.66 0.90 -2.91
N ASP A 287 -17.23 2.04 -2.36
CA ASP A 287 -17.83 3.35 -2.64
C ASP A 287 -17.57 3.79 -4.09
N PHE A 288 -16.64 3.11 -4.77
CA PHE A 288 -16.17 3.43 -6.11
C PHE A 288 -16.37 2.26 -7.08
N ASP A 289 -17.41 2.40 -7.93
CA ASP A 289 -17.58 1.64 -9.18
C ASP A 289 -18.09 2.60 -10.27
N PRO A 290 -17.19 3.23 -11.04
CA PRO A 290 -17.58 4.22 -12.04
C PRO A 290 -18.21 3.58 -13.29
N THR A 291 -18.08 2.26 -13.52
CA THR A 291 -18.45 1.62 -14.80
C THR A 291 -19.40 0.43 -14.70
N GLY A 292 -19.69 -0.09 -13.51
CA GLY A 292 -20.45 -1.33 -13.32
C GLY A 292 -19.64 -2.60 -13.60
N ASN A 293 -18.32 -2.47 -13.82
CA ASN A 293 -17.42 -3.57 -14.18
C ASN A 293 -16.60 -4.02 -12.96
N GLU A 294 -16.03 -5.22 -13.02
CA GLU A 294 -15.17 -5.80 -11.98
C GLU A 294 -14.20 -4.75 -11.44
N ILE A 295 -14.30 -4.48 -10.13
CA ILE A 295 -13.64 -3.37 -9.49
C ILE A 295 -12.18 -3.76 -9.30
N GLY A 296 -11.31 -3.23 -10.15
CA GLY A 296 -9.87 -3.30 -9.92
C GLY A 296 -9.53 -2.53 -8.64
N SER A 297 -8.59 -3.04 -7.85
CA SER A 297 -7.98 -2.31 -6.75
C SER A 297 -6.49 -2.19 -6.99
N GLN A 298 -5.95 -1.00 -6.80
CA GLN A 298 -4.52 -0.77 -6.95
C GLN A 298 -3.74 -1.12 -5.68
N SER A 299 -2.44 -1.34 -5.86
CA SER A 299 -1.51 -1.74 -4.82
C SER A 299 -0.07 -1.39 -5.21
N HIS A 300 0.85 -1.58 -4.29
CA HIS A 300 2.28 -1.53 -4.57
C HIS A 300 3.00 -2.55 -3.70
N VAL A 301 3.95 -3.28 -4.29
CA VAL A 301 4.75 -4.27 -3.58
C VAL A 301 6.24 -4.00 -3.80
N SER A 302 6.97 -3.94 -2.70
CA SER A 302 8.43 -4.02 -2.69
C SER A 302 8.91 -5.09 -1.70
N MET A 303 10.13 -5.56 -1.92
CA MET A 303 10.78 -6.59 -1.12
C MET A 303 11.98 -5.98 -0.42
N GLN A 304 12.14 -6.30 0.86
CA GLN A 304 13.35 -6.01 1.62
C GLN A 304 14.00 -7.34 2.02
N MET A 305 15.16 -7.62 1.44
CA MET A 305 15.96 -8.79 1.79
C MET A 305 17.04 -8.41 2.78
N ARG A 306 17.08 -9.07 3.93
CA ARG A 306 17.98 -8.73 5.03
C ARG A 306 19.05 -9.79 5.25
N ALA A 307 20.26 -9.36 5.58
CA ALA A 307 21.37 -10.25 5.89
C ALA A 307 22.20 -9.75 7.09
N GLU A 308 22.35 -10.64 8.07
CA GLU A 308 23.22 -10.52 9.26
C GLU A 308 23.06 -9.20 10.04
N GLY A 309 21.86 -8.62 10.06
CA GLY A 309 21.55 -7.35 10.72
C GLY A 309 22.37 -6.15 10.20
N ARG A 310 22.98 -6.25 9.00
CA ARG A 310 23.90 -5.24 8.46
C ARG A 310 23.60 -4.81 7.04
N TYR A 311 22.95 -5.67 6.26
CA TYR A 311 22.61 -5.39 4.88
C TYR A 311 21.11 -5.55 4.66
N ASN A 312 20.53 -4.59 3.95
CA ASN A 312 19.18 -4.66 3.44
C ASN A 312 19.20 -4.17 2.00
N VAL A 313 18.56 -4.91 1.10
CA VAL A 313 18.33 -4.49 -0.28
C VAL A 313 16.83 -4.42 -0.52
N GLY A 314 16.35 -3.22 -0.84
CA GLY A 314 15.03 -2.98 -1.40
C GLY A 314 15.01 -3.36 -2.88
N LEU A 315 14.03 -4.14 -3.29
CA LEU A 315 13.77 -4.50 -4.68
C LEU A 315 12.27 -4.31 -4.95
N SER A 316 11.90 -3.57 -5.98
CA SER A 316 10.50 -3.49 -6.40
C SER A 316 10.06 -4.84 -6.97
N ALA A 317 8.82 -5.23 -6.67
CA ALA A 317 8.20 -6.37 -7.35
C ALA A 317 7.94 -6.02 -8.82
N ILE A 318 7.78 -7.04 -9.65
CA ILE A 318 7.43 -6.87 -11.06
C ILE A 318 5.93 -6.71 -11.13
N GLU A 319 5.47 -5.54 -11.57
CA GLU A 319 4.07 -5.28 -11.91
C GLU A 319 3.66 -6.10 -13.14
N LEU A 320 2.53 -6.80 -13.06
CA LEU A 320 2.01 -7.65 -14.14
C LEU A 320 0.80 -7.01 -14.83
N THR A 321 -0.11 -6.41 -14.06
CA THR A 321 -1.27 -5.64 -14.55
C THR A 321 -1.56 -4.44 -13.66
N ARG A 322 -2.27 -3.44 -14.22
CA ARG A 322 -2.72 -2.23 -13.53
C ARG A 322 -4.22 -2.19 -13.36
N ALA A 323 -4.67 -1.51 -12.31
CA ALA A 323 -6.10 -1.36 -12.02
C ALA A 323 -6.88 -0.69 -13.18
N GLU A 324 -6.24 0.16 -13.97
CA GLU A 324 -6.83 0.80 -15.15
C GLU A 324 -6.98 -0.10 -16.39
N ASP A 325 -6.27 -1.24 -16.44
CA ASP A 325 -6.30 -2.15 -17.59
C ASP A 325 -7.61 -2.96 -17.64
N GLY A 326 -8.26 -3.14 -16.48
CA GLY A 326 -9.45 -3.98 -16.35
C GLY A 326 -9.17 -5.46 -16.61
N LEU A 327 -7.95 -5.89 -16.33
CA LEU A 327 -7.51 -7.28 -16.41
C LEU A 327 -7.50 -7.87 -15.00
N ASN A 328 -7.82 -9.15 -14.85
CA ASN A 328 -7.69 -9.82 -13.55
C ASN A 328 -6.94 -11.14 -13.77
N PRO A 329 -5.60 -11.11 -13.81
CA PRO A 329 -4.82 -12.31 -14.07
C PRO A 329 -4.97 -13.28 -12.90
N VAL A 330 -5.34 -14.52 -13.21
CA VAL A 330 -5.51 -15.59 -12.22
C VAL A 330 -4.67 -16.78 -12.65
N LEU A 331 -4.03 -17.43 -11.68
CA LEU A 331 -3.32 -18.69 -11.91
C LEU A 331 -4.28 -19.85 -11.73
N THR A 332 -4.54 -20.59 -12.81
CA THR A 332 -5.34 -21.81 -12.74
C THR A 332 -4.52 -23.01 -13.18
N ASP A 333 -4.89 -24.20 -12.73
CA ASP A 333 -4.34 -25.45 -13.26
C ASP A 333 -4.56 -25.49 -14.78
N ASP A 334 -3.48 -25.68 -15.56
CA ASP A 334 -3.58 -25.95 -16.98
C ASP A 334 -4.30 -27.29 -17.18
N PRO A 335 -5.50 -27.31 -17.81
CA PRO A 335 -6.26 -28.54 -18.02
C PRO A 335 -5.51 -29.57 -18.87
N ASP A 336 -4.47 -29.17 -19.59
CA ASP A 336 -3.69 -30.04 -20.47
C ASP A 336 -2.40 -30.58 -19.81
N ASN A 337 -1.86 -29.96 -18.75
CA ASN A 337 -0.53 -30.31 -18.22
C ASN A 337 -0.38 -30.34 -16.68
N ASP A 338 -1.40 -30.03 -15.88
CA ASP A 338 -1.29 -29.92 -14.40
C ASP A 338 -0.16 -28.97 -13.95
N ILE A 339 0.19 -27.97 -14.77
CA ILE A 339 1.14 -26.90 -14.43
C ILE A 339 0.32 -25.61 -14.25
N PRO A 340 0.57 -24.79 -13.21
CA PRO A 340 -0.09 -23.50 -13.06
C PRO A 340 0.18 -22.63 -14.29
N ALA A 341 -0.88 -22.19 -14.97
CA ALA A 341 -0.78 -21.28 -16.10
C ALA A 341 -1.37 -19.92 -15.73
N LEU A 342 -0.64 -18.85 -16.06
CA LEU A 342 -1.16 -17.49 -15.93
C LEU A 342 -2.20 -17.25 -17.01
N ILE A 343 -3.46 -17.16 -16.60
CA ILE A 343 -4.56 -16.78 -17.49
C ILE A 343 -4.86 -15.30 -17.25
N ILE A 344 -4.68 -14.51 -18.30
CA ILE A 344 -5.07 -13.10 -18.33
C ILE A 344 -6.43 -13.05 -19.04
N ASN A 345 -7.50 -12.81 -18.28
CA ASN A 345 -8.86 -12.71 -18.82
C ASN A 345 -9.27 -11.25 -19.06
#